data_AF-G2PRQ9-F1
#
_entry.id   AF-G2PRQ9-F1
#
_cell.length_a   1.000
_cell.length_b   1.000
_cell.length_c   1.000
_cell.angle_alpha   90.00
_cell.angle_beta   90.00
_cell.angle_gamma   90.00
#
_symmetry.space_group_name_H-M   'P 1'
#
loop_
_entity.id
_entity.type
_entity.pdbx_description
1 polymer ?
#
loop_
_entity_poly.entity_id
_entity_poly.type
_entity_poly.pdbx_seq_one_letter_code
_entity_poly.pdbx_strand_id
1 'polypeptide(L)' 'MEPSNICEHCGMPMYHLTDFGTNQDGSINTEYCHKCYQKGKFIHPREENLDQERVI' A
#
# COMPACT_ATOMS: atom_id res chain seq x y z
N MET A 1 10.30 0.18 20.07
CA MET A 1 10.67 -0.64 18.91
C MET A 1 9.80 -0.10 17.80
N GLU A 2 10.36 0.74 16.94
CA GLU A 2 9.61 1.34 15.83
C GLU A 2 9.15 0.22 14.88
N PRO A 3 7.95 0.30 14.29
CA PRO A 3 7.54 -0.68 13.29
C PRO A 3 8.53 -0.63 12.12
N SER A 4 9.27 -1.72 11.90
CA SER A 4 10.22 -1.82 10.79
C SER A 4 9.54 -1.90 9.43
N ASN A 5 8.24 -2.22 9.42
CA ASN A 5 7.45 -2.44 8.21
C ASN A 5 6.26 -1.48 8.23
N ILE A 6 6.34 -0.43 7.42
CA ILE A 6 5.27 0.55 7.19
C ILE A 6 4.87 0.46 5.73
N CYS A 7 3.57 0.43 5.45
CA CYS A 7 3.08 0.42 4.08
C CYS A 7 3.47 1.71 3.35
N GLU A 8 4.20 1.60 2.25
CA GLU A 8 4.71 2.75 1.48
C GLU A 8 3.61 3.54 0.75
N HIS A 9 2.40 3.00 0.67
CA HIS A 9 1.27 3.70 0.06
C HIS A 9 0.45 4.50 1.08
N CYS A 10 0.15 3.95 2.26
CA CYS A 10 -0.80 4.54 3.21
C CYS A 10 -0.23 4.81 4.60
N GLY A 11 1.03 4.48 4.85
CA GLY A 11 1.66 4.67 6.16
C GLY A 11 1.17 3.72 7.26
N MET A 12 0.35 2.72 6.91
CA MET A 12 -0.14 1.74 7.89
C MET A 12 1.01 0.86 8.39
N PRO A 13 1.27 0.76 9.70
CA PRO A 13 2.24 -0.18 10.23
C PRO A 13 1.74 -1.62 10.06
N MET A 14 2.65 -2.53 9.67
CA MET A 14 2.35 -3.93 9.38
C MET A 14 3.06 -4.83 10.40
N TYR A 15 2.28 -5.51 11.24
CA TYR A 15 2.80 -6.31 12.36
C TYR A 15 2.59 -7.81 12.17
N HIS A 16 1.50 -8.20 11.51
CA HIS A 16 1.13 -9.59 11.25
C HIS A 16 1.22 -9.90 9.76
N LEU A 17 1.46 -11.16 9.39
CA LEU A 17 1.49 -11.59 7.98
C LEU A 17 0.20 -11.23 7.23
N THR A 18 -0.94 -11.19 7.93
CA THR A 18 -2.23 -10.79 7.38
C THR A 18 -2.31 -9.31 7.03
N ASP A 19 -1.45 -8.46 7.60
CA ASP A 19 -1.41 -7.03 7.28
C ASP A 19 -0.78 -6.76 5.92
N PHE A 20 0.08 -7.66 5.45
CA PHE A 20 0.83 -7.51 4.21
C PHE A 20 0.00 -7.87 2.97
N GLY A 21 0.34 -7.23 1.87
CA GLY A 21 -0.22 -7.49 0.56
C GLY A 21 0.31 -8.78 -0.05
N THR A 22 -0.12 -9.06 -1.28
CA THR A 22 0.34 -10.23 -2.03
C THR A 22 0.82 -9.84 -3.43
N ASN A 23 1.93 -10.43 -3.84
CA ASN A 23 2.46 -10.35 -5.20
C ASN A 23 1.62 -11.19 -6.16
N GLN A 24 1.87 -11.05 -7.46
CA GLN A 24 1.13 -11.79 -8.49
C GLN A 24 1.29 -13.32 -8.37
N ASP A 25 2.45 -13.78 -7.91
CA ASP A 25 2.75 -15.19 -7.67
C ASP A 25 2.16 -15.74 -6.36
N GLY A 26 1.48 -14.90 -5.57
CA GLY A 26 0.90 -15.25 -4.28
C GLY A 26 1.85 -15.12 -3.09
N SER A 27 3.12 -14.75 -3.30
CA SER A 27 4.05 -14.44 -2.21
C SER A 27 3.64 -13.17 -1.46
N ILE A 28 4.10 -13.02 -0.22
CA ILE A 28 3.85 -11.84 0.62
C ILE A 28 4.60 -10.63 0.06
N ASN A 29 3.93 -9.49 -0.01
CA ASN A 29 4.55 -8.22 -0.35
C ASN A 29 4.91 -7.46 0.94
N THR A 30 6.19 -7.16 1.15
CA THR A 30 6.69 -6.49 2.37
C THR A 30 6.62 -4.96 2.32
N GLU A 31 6.31 -4.38 1.17
CA GLU A 31 6.26 -2.93 0.92
C GLU A 31 4.83 -2.37 1.12
N TYR A 32 3.81 -3.18 0.81
CA TYR A 32 2.41 -2.75 0.78
C TYR A 32 1.51 -3.63 1.64
N CYS A 33 0.48 -3.04 2.24
CA CYS A 33 -0.49 -3.78 3.04
C CYS A 33 -1.59 -4.42 2.19
N HIS A 34 -2.34 -5.36 2.76
CA HIS A 34 -3.44 -6.06 2.08
C HIS A 34 -4.56 -5.14 1.62
N LYS A 35 -4.68 -3.92 2.17
CA LYS A 35 -5.70 -2.94 1.75
C LYS A 35 -5.27 -2.15 0.53
N CYS A 36 -3.97 -2.01 0.34
CA CYS A 36 -3.39 -1.24 -0.76
C CYS A 36 -3.05 -2.14 -1.94
N TYR A 37 -2.53 -3.34 -1.72
CA TYR A 37 -1.98 -4.19 -2.77
C TYR A 37 -2.32 -5.68 -2.57
N GLN A 38 -2.93 -6.29 -3.59
CA GLN A 38 -3.26 -7.72 -3.60
C GLN A 38 -3.07 -8.32 -4.99
N LYS A 39 -2.57 -9.56 -5.02
CA LYS A 39 -2.36 -10.35 -6.24
C LYS A 39 -1.63 -9.58 -7.34
N GLY A 40 -0.62 -8.80 -6.95
CA GLY A 40 0.19 -8.01 -7.88
C GLY A 40 -0.42 -6.67 -8.31
N LYS A 41 -1.52 -6.22 -7.69
CA LYS A 41 -2.28 -5.04 -8.14
C LYS A 41 -2.68 -4.15 -6.97
N PHE A 42 -2.69 -2.84 -7.20
CA PHE A 42 -3.26 -1.90 -6.25
C PHE A 42 -4.80 -2.02 -6.24
N ILE A 43 -5.38 -2.15 -5.05
CA ILE A 43 -6.84 -2.27 -4.86
C ILE A 43 -7.52 -0.92 -5.09
N HIS A 44 -6.84 0.15 -4.73
CA HIS A 44 -7.23 1.52 -5.03
C HIS A 44 -6.19 2.09 -5.99
N PRO A 45 -6.54 2.45 -7.24
CA PRO A 45 -5.67 3.31 -8.02
C PRO A 45 -5.45 4.57 -7.19
N ARG A 46 -4.19 5.02 -7.06
CA ARG A 46 -3.94 6.36 -6.53
C ARG A 46 -4.82 7.31 -7.33
N GLU A 47 -5.51 8.23 -6.66
CA GLU A 47 -6.06 9.41 -7.32
C GLU A 47 -4.88 10.23 -7.83
N GLU A 48 -4.28 9.80 -8.94
CA GLU A 48 -3.30 10.56 -9.69
C GLU A 48 -4.06 11.65 -10.47
N ASN A 49 -4.74 12.57 -9.76
CA ASN A 49 -5.31 13.83 -10.27
C ASN A 49 -5.73 14.77 -9.12
N LEU A 50 -4.78 15.19 -8.27
CA LEU A 50 -4.99 16.27 -7.29
C LEU A 50 -3.96 17.40 -7.43
N ASP A 51 -3.48 17.64 -8.65
CA ASP A 51 -2.58 18.76 -8.97
C ASP A 51 -3.07 19.61 -10.15
N GLN A 52 -4.35 19.98 -10.27
CA GLN A 52 -4.75 21.10 -11.14
C GLN A 52 -5.97 21.87 -10.60
N GLU A 53 -5.77 22.76 -9.62
CA GLU A 53 -6.30 24.15 -9.68
C GLU A 53 -5.78 24.98 -8.50
N ARG A 54 -4.60 25.59 -8.71
CA ARG A 54 -4.41 26.99 -8.32
C ARG A 54 -5.31 27.85 -9.21
N VAL A 55 -6.56 28.02 -8.80
CA VAL A 55 -7.41 29.14 -9.23
C VAL A 55 -8.23 29.53 -8.02
N ILE A 56 -7.72 30.47 -7.20
CA ILE A 56 -8.17 31.87 -7.11
C ILE A 56 -6.98 32.71 -6.61
#